data_AF-A0A7K6VGV5-F1
#
_entry.id   AF-A0A7K6VGV5-F1
#
_cell.length_a   1.000
_cell.length_b   1.000
_cell.length_c   1.000
_cell.angle_alpha   90.00
_cell.angle_beta   90.00
_cell.angle_gamma   90.00
#
_symmetry.space_group_name_H-M   'P 1'
#
loop_
_entity.id
_entity.type
_entity.pdbx_description
1 polymer ?
#
loop_
_entity_poly.entity_id
_entity_poly.type
_entity_poly.pdbx_seq_one_letter_code
_entity_poly.pdbx_strand_id
1 'polypeptide(L)'
;DSSFEDGYDGYLTLAEYVQDFLNHLTEQPGCFETEIEQFAETVNGWVTADETLQELVELVYQQATSVPNFSYMGARLCNYLSHHLAISPQSGSFRQLLLQRCQTEYENRDEAAKGDETARKQFHAFLGFGFLIYILQIKGTKGQVTRAEILQEGLRELLNVLFSNPIDNNLMCAVKLLKLTGSVLEDAWKDKGKNDMEEIIQRIENVVLDANCSRDVKHMLLKVVELRSSNWGRVHETSPHTKATPENDPNYFMNEPTFYTSDGIPFTAADPDYQEKYQELLEREDLFPDYEENGAALSGSGDQYFNDLDNKMDPEIEEAYEKFCLESEHKRKQ
;
A
#
# COMPACT_ATOMS: atom_id res chain seq x y z
N ASP A 1 -37.81 -46.98 -20.44
CA ASP A 1 -37.59 -45.59 -20.89
C ASP A 1 -38.41 -44.60 -20.12
N SER A 2 -37.76 -43.92 -19.19
CA SER A 2 -38.04 -42.53 -18.83
C SER A 2 -36.83 -42.03 -18.05
N SER A 3 -35.77 -41.72 -18.78
CA SER A 3 -34.64 -40.93 -18.30
C SER A 3 -35.18 -39.56 -17.91
N PHE A 4 -35.25 -39.29 -16.60
CA PHE A 4 -35.33 -37.94 -16.09
C PHE A 4 -33.98 -37.29 -16.40
N GLU A 5 -33.96 -36.45 -17.43
CA GLU A 5 -32.88 -35.50 -17.66
C GLU A 5 -32.97 -34.45 -16.55
N ASP A 6 -32.03 -34.52 -15.62
CA ASP A 6 -31.77 -33.49 -14.63
C ASP A 6 -31.10 -32.33 -15.38
N GLY A 7 -31.90 -31.33 -15.74
CA GLY A 7 -31.42 -30.09 -16.34
C GLY A 7 -30.63 -29.30 -15.29
N TYR A 8 -29.32 -29.53 -15.24
CA TYR A 8 -28.37 -28.64 -14.59
C TYR A 8 -28.41 -27.29 -15.32
N ASP A 9 -29.21 -26.38 -14.79
CA ASP A 9 -29.30 -25.00 -15.26
C ASP A 9 -28.01 -24.28 -14.81
N GLY A 10 -27.09 -24.08 -15.74
CA GLY A 10 -25.73 -23.57 -15.51
C GLY A 10 -25.66 -22.07 -15.19
N TYR A 11 -26.49 -21.59 -14.27
CA TYR A 11 -26.40 -20.22 -13.77
C TYR A 11 -25.31 -20.11 -12.70
N LEU A 12 -24.31 -19.28 -12.97
CA LEU A 12 -23.25 -18.93 -12.03
C LEU A 12 -23.85 -18.28 -10.78
N THR A 13 -23.56 -18.83 -9.61
CA THR A 13 -24.02 -18.26 -8.33
C THR A 13 -23.20 -17.02 -7.95
N LEU A 14 -23.74 -16.17 -7.07
CA LEU A 14 -23.01 -15.03 -6.52
C LEU A 14 -21.68 -15.47 -5.89
N ALA A 15 -21.70 -16.57 -5.14
CA ALA A 15 -20.52 -17.11 -4.50
C ALA A 15 -19.44 -17.52 -5.50
N GLU A 16 -19.81 -18.24 -6.57
CA GLU A 16 -18.87 -18.64 -7.62
C GLU A 16 -18.29 -17.43 -8.34
N TYR A 17 -19.12 -16.48 -8.76
CA TYR A 17 -18.66 -15.27 -9.44
C TYR A 17 -17.68 -14.44 -8.59
N VAL A 18 -18.04 -14.21 -7.32
CA VAL A 18 -17.20 -13.44 -6.40
C VAL A 18 -15.90 -14.20 -6.12
N GLN A 19 -15.96 -15.52 -5.90
CA GLN A 19 -14.77 -16.31 -5.62
C GLN A 19 -13.81 -16.36 -6.82
N ASP A 20 -14.33 -16.47 -8.05
CA ASP A 20 -13.52 -16.43 -9.27
C ASP A 20 -12.80 -15.08 -9.40
N PHE A 21 -13.50 -13.97 -9.16
CA PHE A 21 -12.88 -12.64 -9.17
C PHE A 21 -11.82 -12.48 -8.06
N LEU A 22 -12.09 -12.98 -6.86
CA LEU A 22 -11.15 -12.93 -5.74
C LEU A 22 -9.88 -13.76 -6.02
N ASN A 23 -10.03 -14.93 -6.66
CA ASN A 23 -8.91 -15.76 -7.10
C ASN A 23 -8.12 -15.07 -8.20
N HIS A 24 -8.80 -14.48 -9.18
CA HIS A 24 -8.17 -13.70 -10.24
C HIS A 24 -7.35 -12.52 -9.68
N LEU A 25 -7.91 -11.75 -8.74
CA LEU A 25 -7.17 -10.68 -8.04
C LEU A 25 -6.00 -11.19 -7.19
N THR A 26 -6.04 -12.45 -6.75
CA THR A 26 -4.92 -13.08 -6.02
C THR A 26 -3.77 -13.39 -6.97
N GLU A 27 -4.07 -13.88 -8.17
CA GLU A 27 -3.08 -14.22 -9.18
C GLU A 27 -2.55 -12.99 -9.94
N GLN A 28 -3.43 -12.03 -10.19
CA GLN A 28 -3.18 -10.85 -11.02
C GLN A 28 -3.62 -9.56 -10.31
N PRO A 29 -2.91 -9.14 -9.25
CA PRO A 29 -3.29 -7.95 -8.49
C PRO A 29 -3.24 -6.65 -9.30
N GLY A 30 -2.51 -6.62 -10.42
CA GLY A 30 -2.41 -5.46 -11.31
C GLY A 30 -3.67 -5.20 -12.15
N CYS A 31 -4.61 -6.14 -12.22
CA CYS A 31 -5.87 -5.98 -12.95
C CYS A 31 -6.95 -5.27 -12.12
N PHE A 32 -6.67 -4.93 -10.85
CA PHE A 32 -7.66 -4.34 -9.96
C PHE A 32 -8.26 -3.05 -10.55
N GLU A 33 -7.43 -2.13 -11.01
CA GLU A 33 -7.87 -0.84 -11.55
C GLU A 33 -8.73 -0.99 -12.81
N THR A 34 -8.47 -2.00 -13.64
CA THR A 34 -9.17 -2.23 -14.90
C THR A 34 -10.49 -2.98 -14.74
N GLU A 35 -10.63 -3.82 -13.71
CA GLU A 35 -11.77 -4.74 -13.59
C GLU A 35 -12.72 -4.39 -12.44
N ILE A 36 -12.30 -3.57 -11.47
CA ILE A 36 -13.10 -3.28 -10.26
C ILE A 36 -14.44 -2.59 -10.56
N GLU A 37 -14.51 -1.75 -11.58
CA GLU A 37 -15.74 -1.06 -11.99
C GLU A 37 -16.77 -2.05 -12.52
N GLN A 38 -16.37 -2.92 -13.45
CA GLN A 38 -17.22 -3.97 -14.00
C GLN A 38 -17.66 -4.96 -12.92
N PHE A 39 -16.74 -5.34 -12.02
CA PHE A 39 -17.07 -6.19 -10.89
C PHE A 39 -18.16 -5.57 -10.01
N ALA A 40 -18.01 -4.30 -9.63
CA ALA A 40 -18.97 -3.60 -8.79
C ALA A 40 -20.33 -3.39 -9.48
N GLU A 41 -20.36 -3.16 -10.80
CA GLU A 41 -21.61 -3.08 -11.56
C GLU A 41 -22.39 -4.40 -11.53
N THR A 42 -21.72 -5.53 -11.80
CA THR A 42 -22.33 -6.86 -11.74
C THR A 42 -22.82 -7.18 -10.33
N VAL A 43 -21.99 -6.93 -9.31
CA VAL A 43 -22.35 -7.18 -7.91
C VAL A 43 -23.56 -6.33 -7.48
N ASN A 44 -23.66 -5.07 -7.93
CA ASN A 44 -24.83 -4.22 -7.66
C ASN A 44 -26.13 -4.79 -8.26
N GLY A 45 -26.06 -5.51 -9.38
CA GLY A 45 -27.22 -6.17 -9.98
C GLY A 45 -27.68 -7.41 -9.21
N TRP A 46 -26.78 -8.07 -8.48
CA TRP A 46 -27.04 -9.37 -7.82
C TRP A 46 -27.26 -9.24 -6.32
N VAL A 47 -26.59 -8.28 -5.68
CA VAL A 47 -26.68 -8.03 -4.24
C VAL A 47 -27.84 -7.07 -3.98
N THR A 48 -29.05 -7.63 -3.93
CA THR A 48 -30.31 -6.88 -3.74
C THR A 48 -30.99 -7.14 -2.40
N ALA A 49 -30.45 -8.05 -1.58
CA ALA A 49 -31.01 -8.45 -0.29
C ALA A 49 -29.93 -8.52 0.81
N ASP A 50 -30.37 -8.44 2.07
CA ASP A 50 -29.50 -8.51 3.25
C ASP A 50 -28.64 -9.78 3.27
N GLU A 51 -29.22 -10.93 2.90
CA GLU A 51 -28.50 -12.22 2.87
C GLU A 51 -27.37 -12.23 1.84
N THR A 52 -27.63 -11.72 0.64
CA THR A 52 -26.61 -11.63 -0.44
C THR A 52 -25.50 -10.64 -0.12
N LEU A 53 -25.81 -9.56 0.60
CA LEU A 53 -24.80 -8.61 1.04
C LEU A 53 -23.91 -9.22 2.14
N GLN A 54 -24.52 -9.96 3.07
CA GLN A 54 -23.80 -10.66 4.11
C GLN A 54 -22.91 -11.76 3.52
N GLU A 55 -23.38 -12.50 2.51
CA GLU A 55 -22.59 -13.48 1.77
C GLU A 55 -21.38 -12.83 1.08
N LEU A 56 -21.57 -11.69 0.39
CA LEU A 56 -20.47 -10.95 -0.23
C LEU A 56 -19.42 -10.52 0.80
N VAL A 57 -19.85 -9.97 1.95
CA VAL A 57 -18.93 -9.57 3.03
C VAL A 57 -18.13 -10.77 3.53
N GLU A 58 -18.78 -11.92 3.75
CA GLU A 58 -18.10 -13.11 4.25
C GLU A 58 -17.08 -13.66 3.24
N LEU A 59 -17.41 -13.70 1.95
CA LEU A 59 -16.49 -14.17 0.90
C LEU A 59 -15.22 -13.30 0.83
N VAL A 60 -15.39 -11.98 0.80
CA VAL A 60 -14.25 -11.04 0.75
C VAL A 60 -13.43 -11.14 2.05
N TYR A 61 -14.10 -11.24 3.20
CA TYR A 61 -13.45 -11.40 4.49
C TYR A 61 -12.60 -12.67 4.55
N GLN A 62 -13.20 -13.81 4.19
CA GLN A 62 -12.52 -15.11 4.20
C GLN A 62 -11.32 -15.13 3.28
N GLN A 63 -11.42 -14.59 2.06
CA GLN A 63 -10.28 -14.47 1.17
C GLN A 63 -9.16 -13.62 1.81
N ALA A 64 -9.51 -12.47 2.39
CA ALA A 64 -8.54 -11.55 2.95
C ALA A 64 -7.82 -12.06 4.21
N THR A 65 -8.44 -12.97 4.97
CA THR A 65 -7.85 -13.56 6.19
C THR A 65 -7.31 -14.97 6.00
N SER A 66 -7.67 -15.67 4.92
CA SER A 66 -7.24 -17.06 4.69
C SER A 66 -6.20 -17.18 3.58
N VAL A 67 -6.18 -16.26 2.60
CA VAL A 67 -5.26 -16.33 1.46
C VAL A 67 -4.04 -15.42 1.70
N PRO A 68 -2.81 -15.98 1.68
CA PRO A 68 -1.59 -15.19 1.84
C PRO A 68 -1.48 -14.07 0.82
N ASN A 69 -0.93 -12.92 1.24
CA ASN A 69 -0.71 -11.73 0.40
C ASN A 69 -1.98 -11.05 -0.15
N PHE A 70 -3.18 -11.58 0.10
CA PHE A 70 -4.42 -10.96 -0.39
C PHE A 70 -4.93 -9.84 0.52
N SER A 71 -4.52 -9.77 1.78
CA SER A 71 -5.12 -8.84 2.77
C SER A 71 -5.09 -7.37 2.33
N TYR A 72 -4.06 -6.92 1.61
CA TYR A 72 -4.00 -5.56 1.05
C TYR A 72 -5.03 -5.36 -0.06
N MET A 73 -5.10 -6.31 -1.00
CA MET A 73 -6.06 -6.28 -2.09
C MET A 73 -7.50 -6.35 -1.57
N GLY A 74 -7.78 -7.27 -0.65
CA GLY A 74 -9.06 -7.37 0.04
C GLY A 74 -9.44 -6.07 0.75
N ALA A 75 -8.49 -5.39 1.40
CA ALA A 75 -8.77 -4.12 2.05
C ALA A 75 -9.08 -3.00 1.03
N ARG A 76 -8.39 -2.97 -0.12
CA ARG A 76 -8.71 -2.05 -1.23
C ARG A 76 -10.11 -2.33 -1.79
N LEU A 77 -10.44 -3.59 -2.00
CA LEU A 77 -11.75 -4.04 -2.47
C LEU A 77 -12.85 -3.63 -1.49
N CYS A 78 -12.69 -3.90 -0.20
CA CYS A 78 -13.65 -3.46 0.83
C CYS A 78 -13.82 -1.93 0.84
N ASN A 79 -12.73 -1.17 0.73
CA ASN A 79 -12.82 0.28 0.65
C ASN A 79 -13.61 0.73 -0.59
N TYR A 80 -13.34 0.14 -1.76
CA TYR A 80 -14.07 0.44 -2.98
C TYR A 80 -15.56 0.09 -2.85
N LEU A 81 -15.89 -1.15 -2.49
CA LEU A 81 -17.28 -1.61 -2.34
C LEU A 81 -18.08 -0.77 -1.32
N SER A 82 -17.43 -0.29 -0.26
CA SER A 82 -18.11 0.57 0.73
C SER A 82 -18.62 1.91 0.16
N HIS A 83 -18.10 2.37 -0.98
CA HIS A 83 -18.52 3.61 -1.64
C HIS A 83 -19.37 3.36 -2.91
N HIS A 84 -19.23 2.18 -3.53
CA HIS A 84 -19.80 1.89 -4.85
C HIS A 84 -20.97 0.92 -4.84
N LEU A 85 -21.29 0.30 -3.69
CA LEU A 85 -22.51 -0.49 -3.55
C LEU A 85 -23.72 0.41 -3.30
N ALA A 86 -24.77 0.24 -4.12
CA ALA A 86 -25.99 1.05 -4.07
C ALA A 86 -27.02 0.54 -3.04
N ILE A 87 -26.88 -0.72 -2.60
CA ILE A 87 -27.80 -1.32 -1.63
C ILE A 87 -27.71 -0.59 -0.27
N SER A 88 -28.86 -0.27 0.31
CA SER A 88 -28.99 0.27 1.66
C SER A 88 -29.99 -0.59 2.46
N PRO A 89 -29.57 -1.77 2.91
CA PRO A 89 -30.45 -2.70 3.62
C PRO A 89 -30.70 -2.25 5.06
N GLN A 90 -31.70 -2.85 5.73
CA GLN A 90 -32.02 -2.53 7.12
C GLN A 90 -30.95 -3.04 8.09
N SER A 91 -30.27 -4.15 7.75
CA SER A 91 -29.15 -4.70 8.53
C SER A 91 -27.89 -3.82 8.52
N GLY A 92 -27.77 -2.88 7.60
CA GLY A 92 -26.67 -1.93 7.51
C GLY A 92 -25.90 -2.00 6.20
N SER A 93 -25.11 -0.97 5.93
CA SER A 93 -24.20 -0.89 4.78
C SER A 93 -23.12 -1.98 4.81
N PHE A 94 -22.49 -2.24 3.65
CA PHE A 94 -21.34 -3.14 3.53
C PHE A 94 -20.27 -2.87 4.61
N ARG A 95 -19.97 -1.60 4.88
CA ARG A 95 -19.01 -1.19 5.90
C ARG A 95 -19.46 -1.60 7.31
N GLN A 96 -20.74 -1.46 7.64
CA GLN A 96 -21.26 -1.82 8.95
C GLN A 96 -21.22 -3.34 9.17
N LEU A 97 -21.61 -4.12 8.17
CA LEU A 97 -21.55 -5.58 8.22
C LEU A 97 -20.11 -6.09 8.33
N LEU A 98 -19.17 -5.48 7.59
CA LEU A 98 -17.74 -5.79 7.72
C LEU A 98 -17.22 -5.51 9.14
N LEU A 99 -17.58 -4.36 9.72
CA LEU A 99 -17.19 -4.01 11.09
C LEU A 99 -17.80 -4.98 12.10
N GLN A 100 -19.05 -5.39 11.92
CA GLN A 100 -19.70 -6.40 12.76
C GLN A 100 -18.96 -7.75 12.66
N ARG A 101 -18.57 -8.17 11.46
CA ARG A 101 -17.79 -9.40 11.25
C ARG A 101 -16.42 -9.33 11.93
N CYS A 102 -15.74 -8.19 11.85
CA CYS A 102 -14.48 -7.94 12.56
C CYS A 102 -14.66 -7.91 14.09
N GLN A 103 -15.79 -7.41 14.58
CA GLN A 103 -16.09 -7.38 16.01
C GLN A 103 -16.17 -8.80 16.59
N THR A 104 -16.75 -9.76 15.85
CA THR A 104 -16.82 -11.16 16.29
C THR A 104 -15.43 -11.76 16.55
N GLU A 105 -14.45 -11.50 15.66
CA GLU A 105 -13.06 -11.94 15.92
C GLU A 105 -12.40 -11.14 17.05
N TYR A 106 -12.66 -9.84 17.11
CA TYR A 106 -12.12 -8.97 18.15
C TYR A 106 -12.53 -9.42 19.55
N GLU A 107 -13.77 -9.88 19.73
CA GLU A 107 -14.26 -10.39 21.01
C GLU A 107 -13.50 -11.64 21.47
N ASN A 108 -12.97 -12.45 20.54
CA ASN A 108 -12.19 -13.65 20.81
C ASN A 108 -10.67 -13.42 20.92
N ARG A 109 -10.20 -12.17 20.85
CA ARG A 109 -8.76 -11.80 20.75
C ARG A 109 -7.86 -12.42 21.83
N ASP A 110 -8.33 -12.49 23.08
CA ASP A 110 -7.52 -12.97 24.21
C ASP A 110 -7.24 -14.46 24.13
N GLU A 111 -8.26 -15.25 23.75
CA GLU A 111 -8.13 -16.69 23.54
C GLU A 111 -7.36 -16.97 22.24
N ALA A 112 -7.64 -16.22 21.18
CA ALA A 112 -6.96 -16.38 19.90
C ALA A 112 -5.44 -16.12 19.98
N ALA A 113 -5.00 -15.14 20.79
CA ALA A 113 -3.58 -14.85 21.01
C ALA A 113 -2.84 -15.94 21.81
N LYS A 114 -3.57 -16.71 22.63
CA LYS A 114 -3.04 -17.82 23.46
C LYS A 114 -3.28 -19.20 22.87
N GLY A 115 -4.13 -19.29 21.85
CA GLY A 115 -4.50 -20.52 21.16
C GLY A 115 -3.32 -21.22 20.51
N ASP A 116 -3.58 -22.32 19.82
CA ASP A 116 -2.54 -23.07 19.11
C ASP A 116 -1.94 -22.29 17.93
N GLU A 117 -1.00 -22.89 17.20
CA GLU A 117 -0.37 -22.23 16.06
C GLU A 117 -1.37 -21.82 14.97
N THR A 118 -2.40 -22.63 14.74
CA THR A 118 -3.42 -22.38 13.72
C THR A 118 -4.32 -21.22 14.11
N ALA A 119 -4.83 -21.22 15.35
CA ALA A 119 -5.65 -20.13 15.89
C ALA A 119 -4.89 -18.80 15.88
N ARG A 120 -3.60 -18.81 16.25
CA ARG A 120 -2.76 -17.61 16.22
C ARG A 120 -2.49 -17.12 14.80
N LYS A 121 -2.27 -18.02 13.84
CA LYS A 121 -2.11 -17.63 12.42
C LYS A 121 -3.36 -16.94 11.89
N GLN A 122 -4.54 -17.48 12.18
CA GLN A 122 -5.83 -16.87 11.81
C GLN A 122 -5.99 -15.51 12.49
N PHE A 123 -5.66 -15.42 13.78
CA PHE A 123 -5.67 -14.14 14.50
C PHE A 123 -4.74 -13.11 13.88
N HIS A 124 -3.49 -13.49 13.54
CA HIS A 124 -2.54 -12.57 12.89
C HIS A 124 -2.99 -12.12 11.50
N ALA A 125 -3.68 -12.98 10.76
CA ALA A 125 -4.26 -12.62 9.47
C ALA A 125 -5.42 -11.64 9.63
N PHE A 126 -6.33 -11.90 10.59
CA PHE A 126 -7.39 -10.95 10.98
C PHE A 126 -6.81 -9.59 11.37
N LEU A 127 -5.77 -9.56 12.21
CA LEU A 127 -5.10 -8.32 12.58
C LEU A 127 -4.54 -7.62 11.34
N GLY A 128 -3.74 -8.31 10.53
CA GLY A 128 -3.17 -7.73 9.31
C GLY A 128 -4.24 -7.10 8.42
N PHE A 129 -5.35 -7.81 8.19
CA PHE A 129 -6.48 -7.32 7.39
C PHE A 129 -7.20 -6.13 8.04
N GLY A 130 -7.57 -6.22 9.32
CA GLY A 130 -8.27 -5.15 10.03
C GLY A 130 -7.47 -3.85 10.12
N PHE A 131 -6.15 -3.94 10.29
CA PHE A 131 -5.26 -2.77 10.26
C PHE A 131 -5.17 -2.14 8.87
N LEU A 132 -5.18 -2.93 7.80
CA LEU A 132 -5.21 -2.41 6.43
C LEU A 132 -6.52 -1.69 6.11
N ILE A 133 -7.65 -2.23 6.57
CA ILE A 133 -8.95 -1.54 6.50
C ILE A 133 -8.89 -0.18 7.19
N TYR A 134 -8.30 -0.10 8.39
CA TYR A 134 -8.12 1.17 9.09
C TYR A 134 -7.32 2.20 8.28
N ILE A 135 -6.18 1.81 7.71
CA ILE A 135 -5.33 2.71 6.90
C ILE A 135 -6.08 3.22 5.67
N LEU A 136 -6.78 2.33 4.96
CA LEU A 136 -7.46 2.70 3.72
C LEU A 136 -8.69 3.57 3.98
N GLN A 137 -9.38 3.36 5.10
CA GLN A 137 -10.47 4.25 5.53
C GLN A 137 -9.98 5.64 5.96
N ILE A 138 -8.72 5.79 6.38
CA ILE A 138 -8.11 7.10 6.69
C ILE A 138 -7.85 7.92 5.43
N LYS A 139 -7.50 7.28 4.30
CA LYS A 139 -7.11 7.94 3.05
C LYS A 139 -8.30 8.32 2.14
N GLY A 140 -9.50 8.52 2.69
CA GLY A 140 -10.71 8.84 1.91
C GLY A 140 -10.62 10.09 1.03
N THR A 141 -11.46 10.14 -0.02
CA THR A 141 -11.39 10.99 -1.23
C THR A 141 -11.58 12.50 -1.05
N LYS A 142 -11.67 13.04 0.17
CA LYS A 142 -11.85 14.50 0.40
C LYS A 142 -11.02 15.09 1.52
N GLY A 143 -9.99 14.38 2.01
CA GLY A 143 -9.13 14.86 3.10
C GLY A 143 -9.84 15.01 4.46
N GLN A 144 -11.17 14.79 4.54
CA GLN A 144 -11.87 14.62 5.80
C GLN A 144 -11.66 13.20 6.29
N VAL A 145 -10.64 13.04 7.13
CA VAL A 145 -10.37 11.81 7.85
C VAL A 145 -11.44 11.67 8.95
N THR A 146 -12.61 11.11 8.63
CA THR A 146 -13.46 10.51 9.66
C THR A 146 -12.78 9.23 10.11
N ARG A 147 -11.75 9.40 10.94
CA ARG A 147 -11.04 8.31 11.64
C ARG A 147 -12.12 7.47 12.28
N ALA A 148 -12.20 6.19 11.94
CA ALA A 148 -13.02 5.28 12.72
C ALA A 148 -12.35 5.18 14.10
N GLU A 149 -12.76 6.05 15.03
CA GLU A 149 -12.18 6.15 16.37
C GLU A 149 -12.26 4.81 17.10
N ILE A 150 -13.32 4.07 16.83
CA ILE A 150 -13.54 2.71 17.31
C ILE A 150 -12.44 1.74 16.87
N LEU A 151 -11.93 1.89 15.65
CA LEU A 151 -10.81 1.07 15.17
C LEU A 151 -9.54 1.48 15.94
N GLN A 152 -9.26 2.77 16.10
CA GLN A 152 -8.06 3.23 16.81
C GLN A 152 -7.94 2.66 18.24
N GLU A 153 -9.04 2.62 19.00
CA GLU A 153 -9.06 2.02 20.34
C GLU A 153 -8.93 0.50 20.27
N GLY A 154 -9.63 -0.16 19.34
CA GLY A 154 -9.47 -1.59 19.11
C GLY A 154 -8.03 -1.98 18.76
N LEU A 155 -7.34 -1.20 17.91
CA LEU A 155 -5.95 -1.47 17.51
C LEU A 155 -4.98 -1.38 18.70
N ARG A 156 -5.17 -0.41 19.60
CA ARG A 156 -4.40 -0.31 20.85
C ARG A 156 -4.57 -1.58 21.69
N GLU A 157 -5.81 -2.01 21.89
CA GLU A 157 -6.10 -3.21 22.68
C GLU A 157 -5.55 -4.48 22.04
N LEU A 158 -5.60 -4.60 20.71
CA LEU A 158 -5.01 -5.74 19.99
C LEU A 158 -3.48 -5.76 20.12
N LEU A 159 -2.80 -4.61 20.05
CA LEU A 159 -1.37 -4.51 20.34
C LEU A 159 -1.07 -4.92 21.79
N ASN A 160 -1.88 -4.47 22.75
CA ASN A 160 -1.74 -4.84 24.16
C ASN A 160 -1.91 -6.35 24.37
N VAL A 161 -2.84 -7.00 23.68
CA VAL A 161 -3.04 -8.45 23.71
C VAL A 161 -1.81 -9.18 23.16
N LEU A 162 -1.23 -8.72 22.05
CA LEU A 162 0.00 -9.31 21.49
C LEU A 162 1.18 -9.19 22.47
N PHE A 163 1.41 -8.03 23.07
CA PHE A 163 2.51 -7.82 24.02
C PHE A 163 2.31 -8.55 25.35
N SER A 164 1.06 -8.72 25.79
CA SER A 164 0.73 -9.51 26.98
C SER A 164 0.95 -11.02 26.79
N ASN A 165 1.09 -11.48 25.54
CA ASN A 165 1.35 -12.87 25.19
C ASN A 165 2.63 -12.97 24.33
N PRO A 166 3.83 -12.74 24.92
CA PRO A 166 5.06 -12.41 24.21
C PRO A 166 5.78 -13.63 23.63
N ILE A 167 5.10 -14.37 22.77
CA ILE A 167 5.70 -15.41 21.93
C ILE A 167 6.15 -14.82 20.59
N ASP A 168 7.16 -15.45 19.97
CA ASP A 168 7.78 -14.95 18.73
C ASP A 168 6.77 -14.56 17.65
N ASN A 169 5.77 -15.41 17.36
CA ASN A 169 4.78 -15.12 16.32
C ASN A 169 3.91 -13.90 16.63
N ASN A 170 3.47 -13.74 17.88
CA ASN A 170 2.68 -12.59 18.31
C ASN A 170 3.49 -11.30 18.23
N LEU A 171 4.75 -11.35 18.67
CA LEU A 171 5.66 -10.21 18.64
C LEU A 171 6.05 -9.82 17.20
N MET A 172 6.28 -10.79 16.33
CA MET A 172 6.49 -10.55 14.89
C MET A 172 5.26 -9.89 14.26
N CYS A 173 4.05 -10.33 14.62
CA CYS A 173 2.82 -9.67 14.18
C CYS A 173 2.79 -8.20 14.66
N ALA A 174 3.02 -7.95 15.96
CA ALA A 174 3.04 -6.59 16.51
C ALA A 174 4.08 -5.68 15.81
N VAL A 175 5.28 -6.19 15.54
CA VAL A 175 6.32 -5.47 14.79
C VAL A 175 5.83 -5.08 13.40
N LYS A 176 5.23 -6.03 12.65
CA LYS A 176 4.71 -5.75 11.29
C LYS A 176 3.61 -4.69 11.34
N LEU A 177 2.69 -4.78 12.29
CA LEU A 177 1.60 -3.84 12.48
C LEU A 177 2.11 -2.43 12.80
N LEU A 178 3.07 -2.30 13.73
CA LEU A 178 3.65 -1.01 14.10
C LEU A 178 4.49 -0.40 12.98
N LYS A 179 5.21 -1.20 12.19
CA LYS A 179 5.91 -0.68 11.00
C LYS A 179 4.94 -0.12 9.97
N LEU A 180 3.79 -0.76 9.80
CA LEU A 180 2.78 -0.35 8.83
C LEU A 180 1.96 0.86 9.29
N THR A 181 1.66 0.96 10.59
CA THR A 181 0.66 1.90 11.11
C THR A 181 1.14 2.83 12.20
N GLY A 182 2.34 2.61 12.74
CA GLY A 182 2.84 3.32 13.92
C GLY A 182 2.82 4.83 13.76
N SER A 183 3.24 5.34 12.60
CA SER A 183 3.25 6.77 12.34
C SER A 183 1.85 7.39 12.29
N VAL A 184 0.88 6.70 11.68
CA VAL A 184 -0.52 7.13 11.58
C VAL A 184 -1.21 7.07 12.94
N LEU A 185 -0.94 6.02 13.73
CA LEU A 185 -1.46 5.89 15.09
C LEU A 185 -0.88 6.94 16.03
N GLU A 186 0.43 7.22 15.92
CA GLU A 186 1.08 8.25 16.74
C GLU A 186 0.48 9.62 16.50
N ASP A 187 0.31 10.04 15.25
CA ASP A 187 -0.36 11.31 14.93
C ASP A 187 -1.79 11.33 15.50
N ALA A 188 -2.53 10.24 15.28
CA ALA A 188 -3.91 10.16 15.71
C ALA A 188 -4.09 10.18 17.24
N TRP A 189 -3.14 9.64 17.99
CA TRP A 189 -3.13 9.70 19.46
C TRP A 189 -2.65 11.05 19.98
N LYS A 190 -1.60 11.63 19.36
CA LYS A 190 -1.10 12.97 19.70
C LYS A 190 -2.15 14.05 19.48
N ASP A 191 -2.88 14.02 18.36
CA ASP A 191 -3.97 14.96 18.07
C ASP A 191 -5.06 14.95 19.16
N LYS A 192 -5.24 13.80 19.83
CA LYS A 192 -6.19 13.61 20.93
C LYS A 192 -5.57 13.84 22.32
N GLY A 193 -4.29 14.21 22.39
CA GLY A 193 -3.55 14.36 23.64
C GLY A 193 -3.37 13.05 24.42
N LYS A 194 -3.49 11.89 23.76
CA LYS A 194 -3.24 10.57 24.37
C LYS A 194 -1.76 10.20 24.24
N ASN A 195 -1.24 9.51 25.25
CA ASN A 195 0.14 9.01 25.34
C ASN A 195 0.26 7.52 24.99
N ASP A 196 -0.68 7.00 24.20
CA ASP A 196 -0.78 5.57 23.90
C ASP A 196 0.49 5.03 23.21
N MET A 197 1.15 5.82 22.36
CA MET A 197 2.38 5.37 21.71
C MET A 197 3.53 5.23 22.70
N GLU A 198 3.65 6.14 23.67
CA GLU A 198 4.62 6.03 24.76
C GLU A 198 4.38 4.76 25.58
N GLU A 199 3.12 4.44 25.90
CA GLU A 199 2.75 3.21 26.61
C GLU A 199 3.10 1.94 25.82
N ILE A 200 2.84 1.94 24.51
CA ILE A 200 3.19 0.83 23.62
C ILE A 200 4.71 0.62 23.57
N ILE A 201 5.50 1.68 23.48
CA ILE A 201 6.96 1.60 23.47
C ILE A 201 7.49 1.09 24.81
N GLN A 202 6.93 1.56 25.92
CA GLN A 202 7.30 1.04 27.24
C GLN A 202 7.02 -0.47 27.36
N ARG A 203 5.91 -0.95 26.80
CA ARG A 203 5.62 -2.39 26.74
C ARG A 203 6.62 -3.14 25.89
N ILE A 204 7.05 -2.58 24.76
CA ILE A 204 8.10 -3.18 23.91
C ILE A 204 9.41 -3.32 24.69
N GLU A 205 9.82 -2.27 25.41
CA GLU A 205 11.03 -2.31 26.24
C GLU A 205 10.94 -3.38 27.34
N ASN A 206 9.81 -3.46 28.03
CA ASN A 206 9.58 -4.49 29.05
C ASN A 206 9.65 -5.90 28.46
N VAL A 207 9.07 -6.13 27.27
CA VAL A 207 9.17 -7.43 26.57
C VAL A 207 10.62 -7.75 26.21
N VAL A 208 11.40 -6.76 25.74
CA VAL A 208 12.81 -6.97 25.40
C VAL A 208 13.63 -7.39 26.64
N LEU A 209 13.35 -6.78 27.80
CA LEU A 209 14.02 -7.06 29.06
C LEU A 209 13.59 -8.42 29.65
N ASP A 210 12.29 -8.67 29.74
CA ASP A 210 11.74 -9.70 30.62
C ASP A 210 11.26 -10.96 29.88
N ALA A 211 10.85 -10.85 28.61
CA ALA A 211 10.25 -11.99 27.89
C ALA A 211 11.30 -12.97 27.38
N ASN A 212 10.96 -14.26 27.41
CA ASN A 212 11.77 -15.34 26.86
C ASN A 212 11.46 -15.61 25.37
N CYS A 213 11.53 -14.56 24.55
CA CYS A 213 11.42 -14.65 23.08
C CYS A 213 12.81 -14.70 22.43
N SER A 214 12.87 -15.08 21.15
CA SER A 214 14.14 -15.19 20.43
C SER A 214 14.88 -13.85 20.32
N ARG A 215 16.21 -13.93 20.24
CA ARG A 215 17.09 -12.76 20.10
C ARG A 215 16.74 -11.92 18.87
N ASP A 216 16.37 -12.58 17.77
CA ASP A 216 16.02 -11.90 16.52
C ASP A 216 14.72 -11.10 16.68
N VAL A 217 13.71 -11.65 17.36
CA VAL A 217 12.47 -10.93 17.68
C VAL A 217 12.75 -9.73 18.60
N LYS A 218 13.60 -9.89 19.63
CA LYS A 218 14.05 -8.76 20.46
C LYS A 218 14.74 -7.67 19.63
N HIS A 219 15.58 -8.06 18.66
CA HIS A 219 16.22 -7.10 17.76
C HIS A 219 15.21 -6.38 16.86
N MET A 220 14.21 -7.10 16.32
CA MET A 220 13.14 -6.48 15.54
C MET A 220 12.32 -5.48 16.35
N LEU A 221 12.05 -5.78 17.63
CA LEU A 221 11.38 -4.88 18.56
C LEU A 221 12.20 -3.60 18.82
N LEU A 222 13.49 -3.73 19.08
CA LEU A 222 14.40 -2.59 19.23
C LEU A 222 14.44 -1.72 17.97
N LYS A 223 14.36 -2.32 16.78
CA LYS A 223 14.26 -1.58 15.52
C LYS A 223 12.98 -0.78 15.39
N VAL A 224 11.88 -1.20 16.01
CA VAL A 224 10.65 -0.39 16.08
C VAL A 224 10.84 0.82 17.01
N VAL A 225 11.52 0.65 18.13
CA VAL A 225 11.86 1.76 19.05
C VAL A 225 12.74 2.80 18.34
N GLU A 226 13.76 2.35 17.61
CA GLU A 226 14.64 3.20 16.78
C GLU A 226 13.87 3.89 15.64
N LEU A 227 12.94 3.17 15.01
CA LEU A 227 12.10 3.74 13.97
C LEU A 227 11.24 4.89 14.52
N ARG A 228 10.63 4.70 15.70
CA ARG A 228 9.87 5.76 16.36
C ARG A 228 10.74 6.96 16.75
N SER A 229 11.93 6.73 17.32
CA SER A 229 12.83 7.83 17.69
C SER A 229 13.29 8.65 16.48
N SER A 230 13.32 8.03 15.30
CA SER A 230 13.58 8.66 14.00
C SER A 230 12.31 9.21 13.33
N ASN A 231 11.27 9.54 14.11
CA ASN A 231 9.97 10.02 13.62
C ASN A 231 9.37 9.13 12.52
N TRP A 232 9.46 7.81 12.71
CA TRP A 232 9.01 6.80 11.76
C TRP A 232 9.67 6.88 10.37
N GLY A 233 10.87 7.46 10.29
CA GLY A 233 11.57 7.69 9.03
C GLY A 233 10.98 8.83 8.18
N ARG A 234 10.05 9.62 8.74
CA ARG A 234 9.55 10.83 8.07
C ARG A 234 10.65 11.89 8.14
N VAL A 235 11.15 12.30 6.99
CA VAL A 235 12.05 13.44 6.88
C VAL A 235 11.27 14.67 7.36
N HIS A 236 11.85 15.46 8.28
CA HIS A 236 11.31 16.78 8.54
C HIS A 236 11.28 17.51 7.19
N GLU A 237 10.09 17.90 6.72
CA GLU A 237 10.00 19.03 5.80
C GLU A 237 10.67 20.19 6.52
N THR A 238 11.96 20.37 6.25
CA THR A 238 12.65 21.60 6.59
C THR A 238 11.87 22.69 5.87
N SER A 239 11.41 23.66 6.64
CA SER A 239 10.87 24.98 6.27
C SER A 239 10.80 25.23 4.75
N PRO A 240 9.66 25.70 4.20
CA PRO A 240 9.42 25.80 2.76
C PRO A 240 10.68 26.25 2.05
N HIS A 241 11.22 25.35 1.21
CA HIS A 241 12.48 25.49 0.51
C HIS A 241 12.83 26.95 0.30
N THR A 242 13.76 27.47 1.10
CA THR A 242 14.46 28.68 0.70
C THR A 242 15.22 28.23 -0.54
N LYS A 243 14.64 28.44 -1.72
CA LYS A 243 15.30 28.12 -2.99
C LYS A 243 16.68 28.71 -2.87
N ALA A 244 17.71 27.89 -3.11
CA ALA A 244 19.04 28.44 -3.26
C ALA A 244 18.91 29.52 -4.35
N THR A 245 19.39 30.73 -4.06
CA THR A 245 19.50 31.83 -4.99
C THR A 245 20.97 32.22 -5.02
N PRO A 246 21.43 32.87 -6.10
CA PRO A 246 22.78 33.44 -6.15
C PRO A 246 23.14 34.33 -4.95
N GLU A 247 22.13 34.88 -4.30
CA GLU A 247 22.25 35.82 -3.17
C GLU A 247 22.35 35.12 -1.81
N ASN A 248 21.81 33.90 -1.68
CA ASN A 248 21.69 33.20 -0.38
C ASN A 248 22.58 31.95 -0.26
N ASP A 249 23.11 31.41 -1.38
CA ASP A 249 24.02 30.28 -1.40
C ASP A 249 25.32 30.62 -2.16
N PRO A 250 26.47 30.73 -1.47
CA PRO A 250 27.76 30.95 -2.13
C PRO A 250 28.15 29.86 -3.13
N ASN A 251 27.57 28.66 -3.01
CA ASN A 251 27.79 27.52 -3.89
C ASN A 251 26.66 27.35 -4.91
N TYR A 252 25.73 28.31 -5.04
CA TYR A 252 24.60 28.24 -5.97
C TYR A 252 25.05 27.82 -7.39
N PHE A 253 26.07 28.50 -7.91
CA PHE A 253 26.62 28.23 -9.24
C PHE A 253 27.40 26.90 -9.36
N MET A 254 27.87 26.33 -8.24
CA MET A 254 28.54 25.03 -8.23
C MET A 254 27.55 23.85 -8.24
N ASN A 255 26.31 24.11 -7.82
CA ASN A 255 25.24 23.13 -7.73
C ASN A 255 24.29 23.18 -8.95
N GLU A 256 24.43 24.18 -9.82
CA GLU A 256 23.69 24.27 -11.07
C GLU A 256 24.16 23.18 -12.06
N PRO A 257 23.24 22.55 -12.82
CA PRO A 257 23.60 21.59 -13.85
C PRO A 257 24.51 22.21 -14.91
N THR A 258 25.49 21.44 -15.40
CA THR A 258 26.22 21.78 -16.62
C THR A 258 25.43 21.28 -17.82
N PHE A 259 25.01 22.20 -18.68
CA PHE A 259 24.32 21.87 -19.92
C PHE A 259 25.32 21.78 -21.07
N TYR A 260 24.92 21.16 -22.17
CA TYR A 260 25.74 21.03 -23.37
C TYR A 260 24.98 21.61 -24.55
N THR A 261 25.68 22.39 -25.37
CA THR A 261 25.18 22.85 -26.66
C THR A 261 25.03 21.66 -27.63
N SER A 262 24.37 21.88 -28.76
CA SER A 262 24.24 20.91 -29.86
C SER A 262 25.57 20.36 -30.38
N ASP A 263 26.64 21.16 -30.29
CA ASP A 263 28.01 20.79 -30.67
C ASP A 263 28.78 20.09 -29.53
N GLY A 264 28.12 19.78 -28.41
CA GLY A 264 28.72 19.10 -27.25
C GLY A 264 29.63 20.00 -26.39
N ILE A 265 29.54 21.32 -26.54
CA ILE A 265 30.31 22.27 -25.72
C ILE A 265 29.56 22.51 -24.40
N PRO A 266 30.17 22.27 -23.23
CA PRO A 266 29.54 22.52 -21.94
C PRO A 266 29.38 24.02 -21.69
N PHE A 267 28.25 24.38 -21.06
CA PHE A 267 27.99 25.72 -20.55
C PHE A 267 27.23 25.63 -19.23
N THR A 268 27.39 26.65 -18.39
CA THR A 268 26.94 26.70 -17.00
C THR A 268 26.33 28.06 -16.69
N ALA A 269 25.60 28.17 -15.56
CA ALA A 269 25.04 29.44 -15.12
C ALA A 269 26.07 30.56 -14.85
N ALA A 270 27.38 30.24 -14.87
CA ALA A 270 28.46 31.23 -14.78
C ALA A 270 28.82 31.86 -16.15
N ASP A 271 28.34 31.30 -17.26
CA ASP A 271 28.65 31.78 -18.59
C ASP A 271 27.80 33.01 -18.98
N PRO A 272 28.39 34.06 -19.60
CA PRO A 272 27.66 35.28 -19.97
C PRO A 272 26.49 35.05 -20.94
N ASP A 273 26.54 33.97 -21.71
CA ASP A 273 25.57 33.57 -22.73
C ASP A 273 24.68 32.39 -22.29
N TYR A 274 24.70 32.02 -21.00
CA TYR A 274 23.91 30.91 -20.45
C TYR A 274 22.43 31.00 -20.81
N GLN A 275 21.83 32.18 -20.62
CA GLN A 275 20.39 32.38 -20.85
C GLN A 275 20.00 32.16 -22.30
N GLU A 276 20.84 32.60 -23.25
CA GLU A 276 20.60 32.46 -24.69
C GLU A 276 20.74 30.99 -25.12
N LYS A 277 21.81 30.31 -24.69
CA LYS A 277 22.02 28.88 -24.95
C LYS A 277 20.97 27.98 -24.31
N TYR A 278 20.53 28.31 -23.10
CA TYR A 278 19.48 27.56 -22.40
C TYR A 278 18.12 27.75 -23.10
N GLN A 279 17.82 28.96 -23.56
CA GLN A 279 16.61 29.22 -24.34
C GLN A 279 16.63 28.47 -25.68
N GLU A 280 17.77 28.43 -26.37
CA GLU A 280 17.95 27.66 -27.62
C GLU A 280 17.75 26.15 -27.39
N LEU A 281 18.16 25.61 -26.24
CA LEU A 281 17.87 24.22 -25.87
C LEU A 281 16.37 23.97 -25.67
N LEU A 282 15.68 24.86 -24.94
CA LEU A 282 14.24 24.74 -24.69
C LEU A 282 13.42 24.86 -25.98
N GLU A 283 13.76 25.79 -26.87
CA GLU A 283 13.10 25.98 -28.17
C GLU A 283 13.29 24.77 -29.11
N ARG A 284 14.30 23.93 -28.86
CA ARG A 284 14.57 22.71 -29.63
C ARG A 284 13.86 21.47 -29.07
N GLU A 285 13.36 21.53 -27.83
CA GLU A 285 12.63 20.42 -27.17
C GLU A 285 11.18 20.25 -27.64
N ASP A 286 10.64 21.16 -28.48
CA ASP A 286 9.33 21.04 -29.17
C ASP A 286 9.21 19.84 -30.14
N LEU A 287 10.19 18.91 -30.16
CA LEU A 287 10.14 17.65 -30.91
C LEU A 287 9.59 16.46 -30.10
N PHE A 288 9.36 16.62 -28.79
CA PHE A 288 8.68 15.64 -27.95
C PHE A 288 7.33 16.23 -27.51
N PRO A 289 6.19 15.63 -27.90
CA PRO A 289 4.90 16.16 -27.47
C PRO A 289 4.80 16.08 -25.95
N ASP A 290 4.46 17.22 -25.34
CA ASP A 290 4.21 17.38 -23.92
C ASP A 290 3.31 16.24 -23.40
N TYR A 291 3.85 15.41 -22.51
CA TYR A 291 3.00 14.68 -21.57
C TYR A 291 2.53 15.68 -20.51
N GLU A 292 1.48 16.44 -20.84
CA GLU A 292 0.72 17.17 -19.83
C GLU A 292 -0.01 16.15 -18.92
N GLU A 293 0.61 15.89 -17.78
CA GLU A 293 -0.03 15.32 -16.60
C GLU A 293 -1.07 16.34 -16.09
N ASN A 294 -2.28 16.36 -16.65
CA ASN A 294 -3.52 16.78 -15.97
C ASN A 294 -4.76 16.46 -16.83
N GLY A 295 -5.71 15.74 -16.24
CA GLY A 295 -6.81 15.10 -16.96
C GLY A 295 -7.88 16.03 -17.54
N ALA A 296 -8.25 15.77 -18.79
CA ALA A 296 -9.62 15.89 -19.30
C ALA A 296 -9.77 15.02 -20.56
N ALA A 297 -10.83 14.23 -20.61
CA ALA A 297 -11.14 13.23 -21.64
C ALA A 297 -11.13 13.78 -23.07
N LEU A 298 -10.71 12.95 -24.04
CA LEU A 298 -11.37 12.81 -25.35
C LEU A 298 -10.89 11.52 -26.07
N SER A 299 -11.87 10.76 -26.55
CA SER A 299 -11.75 9.59 -27.42
C SER A 299 -11.03 9.89 -28.74
N GLY A 300 -10.19 8.98 -29.24
CA GLY A 300 -9.86 8.94 -30.67
C GLY A 300 -8.58 8.20 -31.04
N SER A 301 -8.73 6.91 -31.38
CA SER A 301 -7.94 6.13 -32.36
C SER A 301 -6.47 6.54 -32.63
N GLY A 302 -5.52 5.73 -32.13
CA GLY A 302 -4.10 5.87 -32.46
C GLY A 302 -3.18 4.72 -32.06
N ASP A 303 -3.70 3.51 -31.83
CA ASP A 303 -2.88 2.30 -31.69
C ASP A 303 -2.23 1.95 -33.03
N GLN A 304 -0.98 2.36 -33.26
CA GLN A 304 -0.16 1.75 -34.33
C GLN A 304 1.36 1.97 -34.27
N TYR A 305 1.96 2.60 -33.26
CA TYR A 305 3.41 2.90 -33.25
C TYR A 305 4.27 2.13 -32.23
N PHE A 306 3.70 1.19 -31.46
CA PHE A 306 4.46 0.49 -30.41
C PHE A 306 4.77 -0.99 -30.68
N ASN A 307 4.46 -1.52 -31.87
CA ASN A 307 4.63 -2.96 -32.14
C ASN A 307 5.87 -3.36 -32.94
N ASP A 308 6.75 -2.45 -33.39
CA ASP A 308 7.90 -2.81 -34.23
C ASP A 308 9.20 -2.05 -33.87
N LEU A 309 9.69 -2.19 -32.64
CA LEU A 309 11.12 -1.98 -32.36
C LEU A 309 11.72 -3.28 -31.81
N ASP A 310 12.41 -3.98 -32.70
CA ASP A 310 13.24 -5.14 -32.45
C ASP A 310 14.04 -5.01 -31.14
N ASN A 311 13.92 -6.03 -30.28
CA ASN A 311 14.75 -6.29 -29.11
C ASN A 311 16.21 -6.60 -29.51
N LYS A 312 16.91 -5.62 -30.07
CA LYS A 312 18.35 -5.73 -30.34
C LYS A 312 19.05 -4.58 -29.65
N MET A 313 19.76 -4.91 -28.57
CA MET A 313 20.60 -3.97 -27.83
C MET A 313 21.59 -3.34 -28.81
N ASP A 314 21.74 -2.01 -28.71
CA ASP A 314 22.65 -1.26 -29.55
C ASP A 314 24.11 -1.73 -29.32
N PRO A 315 24.91 -1.97 -30.37
CA PRO A 315 26.27 -2.51 -30.24
C PRO A 315 27.19 -1.65 -29.36
N GLU A 316 26.99 -0.33 -29.34
CA GLU A 316 27.80 0.59 -28.54
C GLU A 316 27.44 0.47 -27.05
N ILE A 317 26.16 0.24 -26.75
CA ILE A 317 25.66 0.01 -25.39
C ILE A 317 26.14 -1.35 -24.87
N GLU A 318 26.14 -2.38 -25.72
CA GLU A 318 26.65 -3.71 -25.37
C GLU A 318 28.14 -3.67 -25.04
N GLU A 319 28.96 -3.00 -25.86
CA GLU A 319 30.40 -2.85 -25.62
C GLU A 319 30.71 -2.05 -24.33
N ALA A 320 29.96 -0.98 -24.08
CA ALA A 320 30.08 -0.19 -22.86
C ALA A 320 29.74 -1.02 -21.60
N TYR A 321 28.72 -1.89 -21.70
CA TYR A 321 28.30 -2.77 -20.62
C TYR A 321 29.34 -3.87 -20.33
N GLU A 322 29.93 -4.48 -21.36
CA GLU A 322 30.99 -5.47 -21.19
C GLU A 322 32.22 -4.86 -20.52
N LYS A 323 32.61 -3.65 -20.92
CA LYS A 323 33.73 -2.92 -20.32
C LYS A 323 33.48 -2.61 -18.84
N PHE A 324 32.27 -2.19 -18.50
CA PHE A 324 31.86 -1.97 -17.11
C PHE A 324 31.95 -3.25 -16.27
N CYS A 325 31.48 -4.39 -16.80
CA CYS A 325 31.56 -5.68 -16.11
C CYS A 325 33.02 -6.07 -15.82
N LEU A 326 33.91 -5.93 -16.80
CA LEU A 326 35.33 -6.26 -16.67
C LEU A 326 36.05 -5.36 -15.65
N GLU A 327 35.76 -4.07 -15.62
CA GLU A 327 36.32 -3.15 -14.61
C GLU A 327 35.84 -3.49 -13.20
N SER A 328 34.59 -3.92 -13.06
CA SER A 328 34.03 -4.33 -11.76
C SER A 328 34.66 -5.61 -11.21
N GLU A 329 35.02 -6.56 -12.10
CA GLU A 329 35.73 -7.78 -11.70
C GLU A 329 37.20 -7.52 -11.36
N HIS A 330 37.86 -6.62 -12.08
CA HIS A 330 39.24 -6.23 -11.77
C HIS A 330 39.33 -5.53 -10.40
N LYS A 331 38.34 -4.72 -10.03
CA LYS A 331 38.26 -4.08 -8.70
C LYS A 331 37.98 -5.07 -7.57
N ARG A 332 37.36 -6.23 -7.83
CA ARG A 332 37.14 -7.28 -6.80
C ARG A 332 38.35 -8.18 -6.56
N LYS A 333 39.34 -8.18 -7.47
CA LYS A 333 40.54 -9.03 -7.40
C LYS A 333 41.79 -8.31 -6.88
N GLN A 334 41.70 -7.02 -6.56
CA GLN A 334 42.70 -6.26 -5.81
C GLN A 334 42.31 -6.18 -4.33
#